data_AF-A0A950TYY8-F1
#
_entry.id   AF-A0A950TYY8-F1
#
_cell.length_a   1.000
_cell.length_b   1.000
_cell.length_c   1.000
_cell.angle_alpha   90.00
_cell.angle_beta   90.00
_cell.angle_gamma   90.00
#
_symmetry.space_group_name_H-M   'P 1'
#
loop_
_entity.id
_entity.type
_entity.pdbx_description
1 polymer ?
#
loop_
_entity_poly.entity_id
_entity_poly.type
_entity_poly.pdbx_seq_one_letter_code
_entity_poly.pdbx_strand_id
1 'polypeptide(L)'
;MHMLDSRAALEAIGLLPDTEIDIAEAALQLARIDASDADWRAAREHLSEIARRVVELAPGKDDVPSRVIALSRLLSRDYGYAGDAKNYEDPANANLIRVIERRRGLPVALGIIWLHAARAAGWPAHGVDFPAHFLVALTSRSVQAVLDVFRGGMALGADELHQLLKYIEGDNAELRPGLLRPMNTRRV
;
A
#
# COMPACT_ATOMS: atom_id res chain seq x y z
N MET A 1 -10.20 -27.65 4.22
CA MET A 1 -9.04 -27.82 3.32
C MET A 1 -8.32 -26.50 3.07
N HIS A 2 -9.01 -25.43 2.66
CA HIS A 2 -8.40 -24.13 2.31
C HIS A 2 -7.57 -23.39 3.38
N MET A 3 -7.86 -23.58 4.68
CA MET A 3 -7.12 -22.93 5.77
C MET A 3 -5.72 -23.53 5.98
N LEU A 4 -5.57 -24.84 5.75
CA LEU A 4 -4.27 -25.53 5.82
C LEU A 4 -3.36 -25.06 4.68
N ASP A 5 -3.94 -24.80 3.51
CA ASP A 5 -3.21 -24.28 2.35
C ASP A 5 -2.66 -22.86 2.60
N SER A 6 -3.43 -21.97 3.24
CA SER A 6 -2.98 -20.60 3.53
C SER A 6 -1.83 -20.56 4.54
N ARG A 7 -1.89 -21.38 5.60
CA ARG A 7 -0.84 -21.43 6.62
C ARG A 7 0.48 -21.96 6.03
N ALA A 8 0.42 -23.01 5.22
CA ALA A 8 1.60 -23.53 4.53
C ALA A 8 2.20 -22.50 3.56
N ALA A 9 1.36 -21.73 2.85
CA ALA A 9 1.82 -20.64 1.99
C ALA A 9 2.53 -19.53 2.78
N LEU A 10 1.98 -19.13 3.93
CA LEU A 10 2.61 -18.13 4.81
C LEU A 10 3.92 -18.62 5.41
N GLU A 11 4.01 -19.90 5.79
CA GLU A 11 5.26 -20.52 6.25
C GLU A 11 6.33 -20.47 5.14
N ALA A 12 5.96 -20.82 3.91
CA ALA A 12 6.87 -20.71 2.76
C ALA A 12 7.31 -19.26 2.50
N ILE A 13 6.39 -18.29 2.49
CA ILE A 13 6.70 -16.87 2.36
C ILE A 13 7.63 -16.40 3.49
N GLY A 14 7.39 -16.87 4.72
CA GLY A 14 8.18 -16.49 5.90
C GLY A 14 9.66 -16.87 5.79
N LEU A 15 9.99 -17.89 4.99
CA LEU A 15 11.34 -18.37 4.71
C LEU A 15 12.05 -17.60 3.58
N LEU A 16 11.34 -16.78 2.81
CA LEU A 16 11.94 -16.00 1.72
C LEU A 16 12.80 -14.84 2.24
N PRO A 17 13.86 -14.45 1.51
CA PRO A 17 14.52 -13.16 1.70
C PRO A 17 13.52 -12.01 1.58
N ASP A 18 13.72 -10.92 2.33
CA ASP A 18 12.80 -9.78 2.35
C ASP A 18 12.52 -9.17 0.96
N THR A 19 13.52 -9.22 0.08
CA THR A 19 13.46 -8.74 -1.31
C THR A 19 12.62 -9.63 -2.22
N GLU A 20 12.35 -10.87 -1.83
CA GLU A 20 11.58 -11.85 -2.60
C GLU A 20 10.15 -12.02 -2.08
N ILE A 21 9.81 -11.36 -0.96
CA ILE A 21 8.46 -11.40 -0.41
C ILE A 21 7.51 -10.61 -1.33
N ASP A 22 6.55 -11.31 -1.93
CA ASP A 22 5.36 -10.69 -2.50
C ASP A 22 4.41 -10.32 -1.36
N ILE A 23 4.39 -9.02 -1.04
CA ILE A 23 3.60 -8.48 0.07
C ILE A 23 2.08 -8.60 -0.17
N ALA A 24 1.63 -8.50 -1.42
CA ALA A 24 0.21 -8.60 -1.73
C ALA A 24 -0.27 -10.03 -1.62
N GLU A 25 0.53 -11.00 -2.07
CA GLU A 25 0.25 -12.41 -1.87
C GLU A 25 0.28 -12.76 -0.37
N ALA A 26 1.28 -12.29 0.39
CA ALA A 26 1.33 -12.51 1.85
C ALA A 26 0.07 -11.99 2.57
N ALA A 27 -0.32 -10.75 2.27
CA ALA A 27 -1.51 -10.14 2.85
C ALA A 27 -2.81 -10.82 2.40
N LEU A 28 -2.87 -11.32 1.16
CA LEU A 28 -3.99 -12.14 0.68
C LEU A 28 -4.08 -13.45 1.46
N GLN A 29 -2.96 -14.13 1.72
CA GLN A 29 -2.95 -15.38 2.49
C GLN A 29 -3.36 -15.16 3.96
N LEU A 30 -2.96 -14.04 4.58
CA LEU A 30 -3.46 -13.63 5.89
C LEU A 30 -4.98 -13.38 5.87
N ALA A 31 -5.44 -12.57 4.90
CA ALA A 31 -6.86 -12.24 4.75
C ALA A 31 -7.77 -13.47 4.58
N ARG A 32 -7.28 -14.53 3.92
CA ARG A 32 -7.98 -15.80 3.76
C ARG A 32 -8.25 -16.54 5.08
N ILE A 33 -7.40 -16.35 6.08
CA ILE A 33 -7.57 -16.99 7.40
C ILE A 33 -8.79 -16.39 8.10
N ASP A 34 -8.92 -15.06 8.05
CA ASP A 34 -9.98 -14.33 8.75
C ASP A 34 -11.30 -14.26 7.95
N ALA A 35 -11.23 -14.27 6.61
CA ALA A 35 -12.38 -14.20 5.71
C ALA A 35 -12.53 -15.49 4.90
N SER A 36 -12.74 -16.61 5.59
CA SER A 36 -12.86 -17.93 4.96
C SER A 36 -14.05 -18.08 4.00
N ASP A 37 -15.04 -17.20 4.11
CA ASP A 37 -16.24 -17.11 3.28
C ASP A 37 -16.05 -16.26 2.01
N ALA A 38 -14.96 -15.47 1.93
CA ALA A 38 -14.73 -14.52 0.84
C ALA A 38 -14.03 -15.15 -0.37
N ASP A 39 -14.27 -14.60 -1.56
CA ASP A 39 -13.68 -15.09 -2.81
C ASP A 39 -12.24 -14.57 -2.99
N TRP A 40 -11.30 -15.28 -2.38
CA TRP A 40 -9.88 -14.94 -2.48
C TRP A 40 -9.33 -15.08 -3.91
N ARG A 41 -9.96 -15.88 -4.78
CA ARG A 41 -9.50 -16.05 -6.16
C ARG A 41 -9.83 -14.80 -6.97
N ALA A 42 -11.04 -14.26 -6.81
CA ALA A 42 -11.43 -12.99 -7.40
C ALA A 42 -10.52 -11.85 -6.90
N ALA A 43 -10.16 -11.83 -5.61
CA ALA A 43 -9.21 -10.86 -5.08
C ALA A 43 -7.81 -10.97 -5.72
N ARG A 44 -7.29 -12.19 -5.89
CA ARG A 44 -6.01 -12.45 -6.55
C ARG A 44 -6.01 -12.07 -8.03
N GLU A 45 -7.09 -12.37 -8.73
CA GLU A 45 -7.28 -11.98 -10.13
C GLU A 45 -7.30 -10.47 -10.27
N HIS A 46 -7.99 -9.76 -9.36
CA HIS A 46 -8.01 -8.32 -9.35
C HIS A 46 -6.62 -7.70 -9.08
N LEU A 47 -5.81 -8.27 -8.18
CA LEU A 47 -4.42 -7.84 -7.99
C LEU A 47 -3.58 -8.04 -9.28
N SER A 48 -3.81 -9.13 -10.00
CA SER A 48 -3.17 -9.39 -11.29
C SER A 48 -3.62 -8.38 -12.36
N GLU A 49 -4.90 -8.00 -12.34
CA GLU A 49 -5.46 -6.96 -13.20
C GLU A 49 -4.80 -5.60 -12.93
N ILE A 50 -4.69 -5.19 -11.67
CA ILE A 50 -4.00 -3.94 -11.27
C ILE A 50 -2.57 -3.93 -11.81
N ALA A 51 -1.82 -5.03 -11.63
CA ALA A 51 -0.45 -5.18 -12.10
C ALA A 51 -0.33 -5.02 -13.63
N ARG A 52 -1.25 -5.60 -14.40
CA ARG A 52 -1.28 -5.41 -15.87
C ARG A 52 -1.62 -3.97 -16.24
N ARG A 53 -2.63 -3.38 -15.60
CA ARG A 53 -3.16 -2.05 -15.95
C ARG A 53 -2.17 -0.94 -15.64
N VAL A 54 -1.42 -1.05 -14.54
CA VAL A 54 -0.39 -0.04 -14.21
C VAL A 54 0.78 -0.06 -15.19
N VAL A 55 1.16 -1.25 -15.71
CA VAL A 55 2.16 -1.38 -16.77
C VAL A 55 1.67 -0.76 -18.09
N GLU A 56 0.39 -0.94 -18.44
CA GLU A 56 -0.22 -0.30 -19.62
C GLU A 56 -0.29 1.23 -19.49
N LEU A 57 -0.45 1.73 -18.27
CA LEU A 57 -0.50 3.16 -17.95
C LEU A 57 0.89 3.76 -17.71
N ALA A 58 1.96 2.97 -17.84
CA ALA A 58 3.30 3.43 -17.56
C ALA A 58 3.61 4.69 -18.40
N PRO A 59 4.08 5.77 -17.75
CA PRO A 59 4.20 7.04 -18.43
C PRO A 59 5.31 6.96 -19.48
N GLY A 60 5.10 7.63 -20.63
CA GLY A 60 6.12 7.73 -21.67
C GLY A 60 7.40 8.45 -21.19
N LYS A 61 7.31 9.23 -20.11
CA LYS A 61 8.45 9.78 -19.37
C LYS A 61 8.52 9.12 -18.00
N ASP A 62 9.58 8.35 -17.77
CA ASP A 62 9.78 7.63 -16.51
C ASP A 62 10.37 8.53 -15.40
N ASP A 63 9.55 9.44 -14.88
CA ASP A 63 9.87 10.26 -13.71
C ASP A 63 8.87 10.09 -12.56
N VAL A 64 9.30 10.43 -11.34
CA VAL A 64 8.51 10.22 -10.11
C VAL A 64 7.14 10.91 -10.18
N PRO A 65 7.01 12.19 -10.58
CA PRO A 65 5.70 12.84 -10.70
C PRO A 65 4.75 12.10 -11.64
N SER A 66 5.23 11.60 -12.78
CA SER A 66 4.39 10.86 -13.73
C SER A 66 3.94 9.51 -13.15
N ARG A 67 4.80 8.82 -12.39
CA ARG A 67 4.43 7.58 -11.66
C ARG A 67 3.35 7.82 -10.62
N VAL A 68 3.45 8.92 -9.85
CA VAL A 68 2.42 9.32 -8.87
C VAL A 68 1.08 9.51 -9.58
N ILE A 69 1.06 10.30 -10.67
CA ILE A 69 -0.16 10.56 -11.43
C ILE A 69 -0.77 9.26 -11.97
N ALA A 70 0.05 8.35 -12.50
CA ALA A 70 -0.42 7.06 -13.02
C ALA A 70 -1.07 6.20 -11.92
N LEU A 71 -0.42 6.08 -10.76
CA LEU A 71 -0.94 5.30 -9.63
C LEU A 71 -2.20 5.92 -9.02
N SER A 72 -2.20 7.22 -8.75
CA SER A 72 -3.37 7.93 -8.21
C SER A 72 -4.56 7.87 -9.16
N ARG A 73 -4.32 7.97 -10.47
CA ARG A 73 -5.37 7.77 -11.47
C ARG A 73 -5.92 6.34 -11.40
N LEU A 74 -5.06 5.34 -11.52
CA LEU A 74 -5.50 3.95 -11.57
C LEU A 74 -6.22 3.52 -10.29
N LEU A 75 -5.56 3.67 -9.14
CA LEU A 75 -6.04 3.10 -7.88
C LEU A 75 -7.18 3.93 -7.30
N SER A 76 -7.04 5.25 -7.25
CA SER A 76 -8.03 6.09 -6.55
C SER A 76 -9.12 6.63 -7.46
N ARG A 77 -8.85 6.95 -8.74
CA ARG A 77 -9.88 7.46 -9.65
C ARG A 77 -10.60 6.34 -10.40
N ASP A 78 -9.85 5.45 -11.04
CA ASP A 78 -10.44 4.42 -11.90
C ASP A 78 -11.00 3.25 -11.08
N TYR A 79 -10.26 2.75 -10.08
CA TYR A 79 -10.73 1.68 -9.19
C TYR A 79 -11.42 2.16 -7.90
N GLY A 80 -11.33 3.45 -7.57
CA GLY A 80 -12.07 4.05 -6.46
C GLY A 80 -11.55 3.73 -5.05
N TYR A 81 -10.30 3.26 -4.92
CA TYR A 81 -9.70 2.97 -3.61
C TYR A 81 -9.52 4.25 -2.78
N ALA A 82 -10.03 4.23 -1.56
CA ALA A 82 -9.92 5.32 -0.61
C ALA A 82 -9.95 4.83 0.85
N GLY A 83 -9.45 5.66 1.77
CA GLY A 83 -9.61 5.44 3.20
C GLY A 83 -11.07 5.39 3.64
N ASP A 84 -11.35 4.61 4.68
CA ASP A 84 -12.64 4.63 5.38
C ASP A 84 -12.51 5.35 6.73
N ALA A 85 -12.54 6.68 6.69
CA ALA A 85 -12.50 7.51 7.89
C ALA A 85 -13.77 7.39 8.75
N LYS A 86 -14.90 6.95 8.16
CA LYS A 86 -16.18 6.85 8.87
C LYS A 86 -16.24 5.63 9.76
N ASN A 87 -15.69 4.51 9.30
CA ASN A 87 -15.66 3.25 10.02
C ASN A 87 -14.22 2.78 10.25
N TYR A 88 -13.34 3.69 10.72
CA TYR A 88 -11.89 3.44 10.77
C TYR A 88 -11.51 2.13 11.49
N GLU A 89 -12.21 1.80 12.57
CA GLU A 89 -11.95 0.60 13.40
C GLU A 89 -12.61 -0.68 12.87
N ASP A 90 -13.35 -0.63 11.76
CA ASP A 90 -13.96 -1.83 11.15
C ASP A 90 -12.87 -2.82 10.71
N PRO A 91 -12.84 -4.06 11.24
CA PRO A 91 -11.85 -5.07 10.86
C PRO A 91 -11.82 -5.36 9.36
N ALA A 92 -12.91 -5.14 8.62
CA ALA A 92 -12.95 -5.26 7.17
C ALA A 92 -11.97 -4.31 6.47
N ASN A 93 -11.56 -3.21 7.12
CA ASN A 93 -10.58 -2.28 6.58
C ASN A 93 -9.13 -2.79 6.67
N ALA A 94 -8.86 -3.83 7.48
CA ALA A 94 -7.55 -4.48 7.55
C ALA A 94 -7.46 -5.74 6.67
N ASN A 95 -8.58 -6.40 6.41
CA ASN A 95 -8.62 -7.62 5.61
C ASN A 95 -8.53 -7.31 4.11
N LEU A 96 -7.41 -7.66 3.45
CA LEU A 96 -7.15 -7.29 2.05
C LEU A 96 -8.25 -7.72 1.07
N ILE A 97 -8.88 -8.88 1.28
CA ILE A 97 -9.99 -9.33 0.42
C ILE A 97 -11.18 -8.38 0.55
N ARG A 98 -11.56 -8.03 1.79
CA ARG A 98 -12.66 -7.08 2.05
C ARG A 98 -12.33 -5.67 1.56
N VAL A 99 -11.07 -5.24 1.68
CA VAL A 99 -10.61 -3.95 1.16
C VAL A 99 -10.73 -3.90 -0.35
N ILE A 100 -10.37 -4.99 -1.04
CA ILE A 100 -10.58 -5.14 -2.48
C ILE A 100 -12.08 -5.06 -2.77
N GLU A 101 -12.92 -5.91 -2.18
CA GLU A 101 -14.38 -5.93 -2.44
C GLU A 101 -15.05 -4.54 -2.27
N ARG A 102 -14.69 -3.83 -1.19
CA ARG A 102 -15.30 -2.54 -0.81
C ARG A 102 -14.64 -1.34 -1.45
N ARG A 103 -13.42 -1.48 -1.96
CA ARG A 103 -12.50 -0.38 -2.34
C ARG A 103 -12.24 0.60 -1.18
N ARG A 104 -12.28 0.11 0.06
CA ARG A 104 -12.19 0.88 1.30
C ARG A 104 -11.34 0.15 2.32
N GLY A 105 -10.34 0.83 2.90
CA GLY A 105 -9.41 0.18 3.83
C GLY A 105 -8.62 1.13 4.72
N LEU A 106 -7.83 0.53 5.60
CA LEU A 106 -6.84 1.20 6.44
C LEU A 106 -5.62 1.63 5.61
N PRO A 107 -4.82 2.59 6.12
CA PRO A 107 -3.62 3.06 5.43
C PRO A 107 -2.68 1.95 4.98
N VAL A 108 -2.41 0.95 5.83
CA VAL A 108 -1.50 -0.17 5.51
C VAL A 108 -2.07 -1.07 4.42
N ALA A 109 -3.35 -1.47 4.53
CA ALA A 109 -3.98 -2.35 3.54
C ALA A 109 -4.06 -1.70 2.16
N LEU A 110 -4.40 -0.40 2.09
CA LEU A 110 -4.30 0.37 0.86
C LEU A 110 -2.85 0.46 0.38
N GLY A 111 -1.92 0.75 1.29
CA GLY A 111 -0.49 0.77 1.03
C GLY A 111 0.04 -0.48 0.33
N ILE A 112 -0.41 -1.66 0.74
CA ILE A 112 -0.06 -2.94 0.09
C ILE A 112 -0.50 -2.96 -1.38
N ILE A 113 -1.71 -2.51 -1.69
CA ILE A 113 -2.21 -2.42 -3.07
C ILE A 113 -1.38 -1.42 -3.89
N TRP A 114 -1.01 -0.29 -3.29
CA TRP A 114 -0.16 0.72 -3.93
C TRP A 114 1.26 0.20 -4.21
N LEU A 115 1.87 -0.48 -3.24
CA LEU A 115 3.20 -1.09 -3.38
C LEU A 115 3.18 -2.20 -4.42
N HIS A 116 2.12 -3.02 -4.44
CA HIS A 116 1.91 -4.05 -5.46
C HIS A 116 1.90 -3.47 -6.88
N ALA A 117 1.09 -2.43 -7.10
CA ALA A 117 1.02 -1.77 -8.40
C ALA A 117 2.37 -1.14 -8.80
N ALA A 118 3.02 -0.41 -7.89
CA ALA A 118 4.31 0.21 -8.18
C ALA A 118 5.40 -0.82 -8.53
N ARG A 119 5.48 -1.92 -7.76
CA ARG A 119 6.44 -3.00 -7.99
C ARG A 119 6.19 -3.72 -9.32
N ALA A 120 4.93 -3.96 -9.67
CA ALA A 120 4.56 -4.56 -10.96
C ALA A 120 5.01 -3.70 -12.17
N ALA A 121 4.98 -2.38 -12.02
CA ALA A 121 5.49 -1.45 -13.03
C ALA A 121 7.03 -1.25 -12.99
N GLY A 122 7.74 -1.95 -12.10
CA GLY A 122 9.18 -1.79 -11.90
C GLY A 122 9.58 -0.47 -11.23
N TRP A 123 8.64 0.23 -10.59
CA TRP A 123 8.91 1.51 -9.93
C TRP A 123 9.39 1.29 -8.50
N PRO A 124 10.58 1.81 -8.13
CA PRO A 124 11.09 1.69 -6.76
C PRO A 124 10.14 2.36 -5.75
N ALA A 125 9.55 1.54 -4.87
CA ALA A 125 8.58 1.97 -3.88
C ALA A 125 8.77 1.24 -2.55
N HIS A 126 8.50 1.92 -1.44
CA HIS A 126 8.53 1.33 -0.10
C HIS A 126 7.50 1.96 0.84
N GLY A 127 7.09 1.22 1.87
CA GLY A 127 6.29 1.75 2.96
C GLY A 127 7.12 2.68 3.86
N VAL A 128 6.47 3.65 4.47
CA VAL A 128 7.06 4.57 5.44
C VAL A 128 6.23 4.52 6.72
N ASP A 129 6.91 4.22 7.82
CA ASP A 129 6.36 4.19 9.17
C ASP A 129 6.38 5.62 9.73
N PHE A 130 5.36 6.41 9.38
CA PHE A 130 5.21 7.77 9.89
C PHE A 130 4.36 7.74 11.17
N PRO A 131 4.61 8.61 12.16
CA PRO A 131 3.83 8.60 13.40
C PRO A 131 2.32 8.52 13.14
N ALA A 132 1.67 7.49 13.68
CA ALA A 132 0.24 7.17 13.51
C ALA A 132 -0.27 7.08 12.05
N HIS A 133 0.60 7.02 11.03
CA HIS A 133 0.23 6.99 9.61
C HIS A 133 1.15 6.06 8.82
N PHE A 134 0.55 5.22 7.98
CA PHE A 134 1.31 4.51 6.96
C PHE A 134 1.31 5.31 5.66
N LEU A 135 2.50 5.59 5.13
CA LEU A 135 2.68 6.30 3.86
C LEU A 135 3.42 5.40 2.86
N VAL A 136 3.34 5.74 1.56
CA VAL A 136 4.12 5.08 0.52
C VAL A 136 5.06 6.09 -0.12
N ALA A 137 6.32 5.73 -0.27
CA ALA A 137 7.29 6.55 -0.98
C ALA A 137 7.63 5.94 -2.35
N LEU A 138 7.55 6.74 -3.41
CA LEU A 138 8.11 6.44 -4.73
C LEU A 138 9.45 7.13 -4.88
N THR A 139 10.43 6.41 -5.42
CA THR A 139 11.82 6.90 -5.48
C THR A 139 12.43 6.77 -6.87
N SER A 140 13.33 7.71 -7.18
CA SER A 140 14.32 7.64 -8.24
C SER A 140 15.68 8.07 -7.69
N ARG A 141 16.73 8.15 -8.53
CA ARG A 141 18.10 8.46 -8.10
C ARG A 141 18.23 9.75 -7.29
N SER A 142 17.37 10.74 -7.53
CA SER A 142 17.47 12.07 -6.91
C SER A 142 16.14 12.63 -6.42
N VAL A 143 15.03 11.92 -6.61
CA VAL A 143 13.68 12.41 -6.28
C VAL A 143 12.95 11.36 -5.47
N GLN A 144 12.28 11.81 -4.40
CA GLN A 144 11.35 11.02 -3.62
C GLN A 144 10.02 11.77 -3.54
N ALA A 145 8.92 11.06 -3.78
CA ALA A 145 7.58 11.54 -3.48
C ALA A 145 6.98 10.65 -2.39
N VAL A 146 6.48 11.26 -1.32
CA VAL A 146 5.78 10.57 -0.22
C VAL A 146 4.28 10.77 -0.43
N LEU A 147 3.52 9.68 -0.35
CA LEU A 147 2.11 9.63 -0.70
C LEU A 147 1.27 9.20 0.51
N ASP A 148 0.23 9.96 0.78
CA ASP A 148 -0.87 9.53 1.64
C ASP A 148 -1.85 8.68 0.83
N VAL A 149 -1.68 7.36 0.91
CA VAL A 149 -2.52 6.38 0.22
C VAL A 149 -3.94 6.30 0.78
N PHE A 150 -4.14 6.70 2.05
CA PHE A 150 -5.46 6.79 2.66
C PHE A 150 -6.26 7.96 2.04
N ARG A 151 -5.58 9.04 1.64
CA ARG A 151 -6.13 10.19 0.90
C ARG A 151 -5.96 10.07 -0.63
N GLY A 152 -5.88 8.85 -1.14
CA GLY A 152 -5.87 8.58 -2.58
C GLY A 152 -4.54 8.90 -3.29
N GLY A 153 -3.44 8.80 -2.55
CA GLY A 153 -2.09 9.09 -3.04
C GLY A 153 -1.79 10.57 -3.15
N MET A 154 -2.32 11.37 -2.22
CA MET A 154 -1.97 12.78 -2.13
C MET A 154 -0.47 12.90 -1.85
N ALA A 155 0.26 13.59 -2.73
CA ALA A 155 1.68 13.84 -2.51
C ALA A 155 1.88 14.82 -1.34
N LEU A 156 2.74 14.45 -0.40
CA LEU A 156 3.06 15.23 0.78
C LEU A 156 4.44 15.88 0.59
N GLY A 157 4.47 17.20 0.56
CA GLY A 157 5.69 17.99 0.67
C GLY A 157 6.14 18.12 2.13
N ALA A 158 7.21 18.89 2.34
CA ALA A 158 7.74 19.12 3.68
C ALA A 158 6.71 19.80 4.60
N ASP A 159 5.95 20.76 4.08
CA ASP A 159 4.95 21.49 4.86
C ASP A 159 3.78 20.58 5.25
N GLU A 160 3.27 19.75 4.33
CA GLU A 160 2.21 18.79 4.63
C GLU A 160 2.65 17.73 5.64
N LEU A 161 3.88 17.21 5.51
CA LEU A 161 4.44 16.27 6.48
C LEU A 161 4.59 16.92 7.86
N HIS A 162 5.01 18.18 7.91
CA HIS A 162 5.14 18.93 9.15
C HIS A 162 3.75 19.15 9.79
N GLN A 163 2.76 19.56 9.02
CA GLN A 163 1.38 19.73 9.50
C GLN A 163 0.79 18.41 10.00
N LEU A 164 1.02 17.32 9.28
CA LEU A 164 0.59 15.99 9.70
C LEU A 164 1.24 15.59 11.03
N LEU A 165 2.54 15.86 11.20
CA LEU A 165 3.24 15.58 12.44
C LEU A 165 2.68 16.39 13.62
N LYS A 166 2.44 17.69 13.41
CA LYS A 166 1.86 18.57 14.45
C LYS A 166 0.47 18.15 14.88
N TYR A 167 -0.34 17.68 13.93
CA TYR A 167 -1.67 17.15 14.24
C TYR A 167 -1.61 15.92 15.17
N ILE A 168 -0.54 15.13 15.10
CA ILE A 168 -0.41 13.85 15.79
C ILE A 168 0.35 13.98 17.11
N GLU A 169 1.47 14.71 17.10
CA GLU A 169 2.39 14.85 18.23
C GLU A 169 2.25 16.21 18.96
N GLY A 170 1.49 17.15 18.41
CA GLY A 170 1.24 18.48 18.97
C GLY A 170 2.04 19.61 18.30
N ASP A 171 1.71 20.86 18.64
CA ASP A 171 2.20 22.08 17.95
C ASP A 171 3.72 22.30 17.98
N ASN A 172 4.43 21.63 18.89
CA ASN A 172 5.89 21.72 19.02
C ASN A 172 6.62 20.59 18.27
N ALA A 173 5.91 19.75 17.53
CA ALA A 173 6.53 18.64 16.80
C ALA A 173 7.32 19.14 15.59
N GLU A 174 8.54 18.62 15.44
CA GLU A 174 9.44 18.96 14.35
C GLU A 174 9.82 17.74 13.52
N LEU A 175 10.03 17.97 12.22
CA LEU A 175 10.56 16.94 11.33
C LEU A 175 11.98 16.58 11.77
N ARG A 176 12.14 15.35 12.27
CA ARG A 176 13.42 14.81 12.73
C ARG A 176 14.01 13.82 11.73
N PRO A 177 15.34 13.70 11.64
CA PRO A 177 15.99 12.71 10.78
C PRO A 177 15.46 11.30 11.04
N GLY A 178 15.12 10.59 9.96
CA GLY A 178 14.66 9.20 10.02
C GLY A 178 13.14 9.00 10.06
N LEU A 179 12.32 10.05 10.10
CA LEU A 179 10.86 9.94 9.97
C LEU A 179 10.38 9.32 8.65
N LEU A 180 11.19 9.44 7.59
CA LEU A 180 10.90 8.87 6.28
C LEU A 180 11.73 7.61 6.00
N ARG A 181 12.12 6.88 7.04
CA ARG A 181 12.89 5.64 6.87
C ARG A 181 12.07 4.61 6.09
N PRO A 182 12.69 3.93 5.11
CA PRO A 182 12.03 2.85 4.41
C PRO A 182 11.71 1.72 5.38
N MET A 183 10.47 1.23 5.31
CA MET A 183 10.10 -0.07 5.84
C MET A 183 10.53 -1.14 4.85
N ASN A 184 11.17 -2.19 5.37
CA ASN A 184 11.39 -3.41 4.59
C ASN A 184 10.06 -4.18 4.47
N THR A 185 10.00 -5.14 3.55
CA THR A 185 8.73 -5.82 3.22
C THR A 185 8.16 -6.56 4.42
N ARG A 186 9.00 -7.17 5.26
CA ARG A 186 8.58 -7.93 6.44
C ARG A 186 8.00 -7.06 7.57
N ARG A 187 8.35 -5.77 7.61
CA ARG A 187 7.81 -4.83 8.61
C ARG A 187 6.47 -4.25 8.22
N VAL A 188 6.13 -4.25 6.92
CA VAL A 188 4.82 -3.83 6.40
C VAL A 188 3.83 -4.98 6.56
#